data_AF-A0A968TQQ2-F1
#
_entry.id   AF-A0A968TQQ2-F1
#
_cell.length_a   1.000
_cell.length_b   1.000
_cell.length_c   1.000
_cell.angle_alpha   90.00
_cell.angle_beta   90.00
_cell.angle_gamma   90.00
#
_symmetry.space_group_name_H-M   'P 1'
#
loop_
_entity.id
_entity.type
_entity.pdbx_description
1 polymer ?
#
loop_
_entity_poly.entity_id
_entity_poly.type
_entity_poly.pdbx_seq_one_letter_code
_entity_poly.pdbx_strand_id
1 'polypeptide(L)'
;MSGAHALQGLTFPLLALVVFNLLPALYLRPLWSVIFCAVVLSYRAWLHLVGHRMPPRWVMIGGQILVCGLIWQQYFSFFGDEAAGTFLMLLTALKTYELRNERDYFVTTLLCFLVLMSYLLIDQSLLLTFFLLLDVGLLLAFLFALEEERWDWKAGWAGALPVLCPALILSAKSLPLMALIFVLFPRFSTGFGAGGPVQGKIGVTDQLRPGSVSKLIPSDELVFRATFPDA
;
A
#
# COMPACT_ATOMS: atom_id res chain seq x y z
N MET A 1 8.23 34.88 -3.15
CA MET A 1 8.99 34.16 -2.09
C MET A 1 8.07 33.51 -1.03
N SER A 2 6.77 33.31 -1.30
CA SER A 2 5.80 32.82 -0.31
C SER A 2 5.54 31.30 -0.37
N GLY A 3 5.61 30.66 -1.55
CA GLY A 3 5.24 29.24 -1.72
C GLY A 3 6.21 28.23 -1.09
N ALA A 4 7.52 28.49 -1.13
CA ALA A 4 8.52 27.52 -0.64
C ALA A 4 8.44 27.26 0.88
N HIS A 5 7.99 28.24 1.66
CA HIS A 5 7.78 28.09 3.11
C HIS A 5 6.47 27.34 3.44
N ALA A 6 5.42 27.52 2.63
CA ALA A 6 4.16 26.81 2.79
C ALA A 6 4.36 25.29 2.59
N LEU A 7 5.14 24.90 1.58
CA LEU A 7 5.43 23.48 1.28
C LEU A 7 6.25 22.79 2.37
N GLN A 8 7.14 23.50 3.06
CA GLN A 8 7.87 22.94 4.20
C GLN A 8 6.92 22.56 5.35
N GLY A 9 5.85 23.32 5.55
CA GLY A 9 4.80 22.99 6.53
C GLY A 9 4.06 21.70 6.20
N LEU A 10 3.96 21.34 4.93
CA LEU A 10 3.27 20.12 4.44
C LEU A 10 4.14 18.87 4.46
N THR A 11 5.46 18.98 4.67
CA THR A 11 6.35 17.81 4.70
C THR A 11 6.03 16.86 5.85
N PHE A 12 5.85 17.40 7.05
CA PHE A 12 5.55 16.59 8.23
C PHE A 12 4.21 15.84 8.15
N PRO A 13 3.08 16.49 7.78
CA PRO A 13 1.81 15.76 7.62
C PRO A 13 1.90 14.73 6.51
N LEU A 14 2.59 15.01 5.39
CA LEU A 14 2.80 13.98 4.35
C LEU A 14 3.58 12.78 4.89
N LEU A 15 4.65 12.99 5.67
CA LEU A 15 5.40 11.88 6.28
C LEU A 15 4.53 11.06 7.24
N ALA A 16 3.70 11.72 8.05
CA ALA A 16 2.76 11.05 8.94
C ALA A 16 1.73 10.21 8.14
N LEU A 17 1.22 10.75 7.02
CA LEU A 17 0.33 10.02 6.13
C LEU A 17 1.01 8.82 5.47
N VAL A 18 2.26 8.96 5.01
CA VAL A 18 3.02 7.82 4.48
C VAL A 18 3.21 6.75 5.55
N VAL A 19 3.53 7.11 6.79
CA VAL A 19 3.64 6.13 7.90
C VAL A 19 2.29 5.45 8.16
N PHE A 20 1.20 6.20 8.18
CA PHE A 20 -0.15 5.67 8.36
C PHE A 20 -0.51 4.69 7.22
N ASN A 21 -0.27 5.10 5.97
CA ASN A 21 -0.49 4.32 4.76
C ASN A 21 0.25 2.97 4.77
N LEU A 22 1.43 2.91 5.38
CA LEU A 22 2.25 1.71 5.46
C LEU A 22 1.91 0.79 6.64
N LEU A 23 0.97 1.14 7.51
CA LEU A 23 0.60 0.30 8.65
C LEU A 23 0.13 -1.12 8.25
N PRO A 24 -0.72 -1.30 7.22
CA PRO A 24 -1.13 -2.64 6.79
C PRO A 24 0.04 -3.49 6.28
N ALA A 25 1.15 -2.87 5.84
CA ALA A 25 2.33 -3.59 5.40
C ALA A 25 2.96 -4.45 6.50
N LEU A 26 2.77 -4.10 7.78
CA LEU A 26 3.26 -4.89 8.92
C LEU A 26 2.74 -6.33 8.91
N TYR A 27 1.52 -6.52 8.39
CA TYR A 27 0.87 -7.82 8.32
C TYR A 27 0.91 -8.43 6.91
N LEU A 28 0.84 -7.60 5.88
CA LEU A 28 0.71 -8.05 4.49
C LEU A 28 2.04 -8.20 3.75
N ARG A 29 3.16 -7.73 4.30
CA ARG A 29 4.46 -7.69 3.61
C ARG A 29 5.57 -8.29 4.49
N PRO A 30 6.69 -8.73 3.88
CA PRO A 30 7.82 -9.24 4.63
C PRO A 30 8.39 -8.21 5.62
N LEU A 31 8.77 -8.65 6.81
CA LEU A 31 9.27 -7.76 7.86
C LEU A 31 10.48 -6.93 7.43
N TRP A 32 11.36 -7.47 6.57
CA TRP A 32 12.54 -6.74 6.11
C TRP A 32 12.18 -5.47 5.34
N SER A 33 11.10 -5.47 4.55
CA SER A 33 10.70 -4.30 3.76
C SER A 33 10.07 -3.23 4.65
N VAL A 34 9.35 -3.67 5.69
CA VAL A 34 8.80 -2.77 6.71
C VAL A 34 9.91 -2.12 7.54
N ILE A 35 10.91 -2.89 7.96
CA ILE A 35 12.09 -2.38 8.67
C ILE A 35 12.82 -1.36 7.79
N PHE A 36 13.03 -1.66 6.51
CA PHE A 36 13.64 -0.72 5.57
C PHE A 36 12.86 0.60 5.49
N CYS A 37 11.54 0.54 5.27
CA CYS A 37 10.70 1.74 5.24
C CYS A 37 10.75 2.51 6.56
N ALA A 38 10.69 1.81 7.69
CA ALA A 38 10.77 2.43 9.02
C ALA A 38 12.09 3.19 9.20
N VAL A 39 13.23 2.60 8.84
CA VAL A 39 14.54 3.26 8.90
C VAL A 39 14.61 4.48 7.98
N VAL A 40 14.17 4.32 6.74
CA VAL A 40 14.19 5.39 5.72
C VAL A 40 13.29 6.56 6.14
N LEU A 41 12.08 6.30 6.62
CA LEU A 41 11.15 7.35 7.08
C LEU A 41 11.59 7.99 8.39
N SER A 42 12.13 7.20 9.33
CA SER A 42 12.66 7.73 10.60
C SER A 42 13.84 8.66 10.36
N TYR A 43 14.78 8.26 9.49
CA TYR A 43 15.90 9.11 9.10
C TYR A 43 15.42 10.38 8.39
N ARG A 44 14.38 10.28 7.55
CA ARG A 44 13.78 11.44 6.85
C ARG A 44 13.14 12.43 7.81
N ALA A 45 12.43 11.92 8.82
CA ALA A 45 11.82 12.74 9.87
C ALA A 45 12.90 13.41 10.73
N TRP A 46 13.94 12.66 11.11
CA TRP A 46 15.08 13.19 11.85
C TRP A 46 15.80 14.33 11.11
N LEU A 47 16.08 14.16 9.80
CA LEU A 47 16.67 15.22 8.97
C LEU A 47 15.82 16.49 8.95
N HIS A 48 14.50 16.35 8.94
CA HIS A 48 13.58 17.49 9.00
C HIS A 48 13.64 18.21 10.35
N LEU A 49 13.67 17.46 11.46
CA LEU A 49 13.75 18.01 12.82
C LEU A 49 15.08 18.74 13.09
N VAL A 50 16.19 18.21 12.57
CA VAL A 50 17.54 18.76 12.78
C VAL A 50 17.88 19.86 11.75
N GLY A 51 17.07 20.01 10.68
CA GLY A 51 17.34 20.98 9.61
C GLY A 51 18.62 20.66 8.81
N HIS A 52 19.06 19.40 8.82
CA HIS A 52 20.28 18.97 8.14
C HIS A 52 20.10 18.92 6.61
N ARG A 53 21.21 19.06 5.87
CA ARG A 53 21.18 19.00 4.41
C ARG A 53 20.68 17.63 3.94
N MET A 54 19.78 17.64 2.96
CA MET A 54 19.29 16.42 2.32
C MET A 54 20.46 15.64 1.69
N PRO A 55 20.42 14.29 1.72
CA PRO A 55 21.44 13.47 1.09
C PRO A 55 21.57 13.78 -0.42
N PRO A 56 22.78 13.63 -1.00
CA PRO A 56 23.00 13.93 -2.41
C PRO A 56 22.24 12.94 -3.30
N ARG A 57 21.90 13.38 -4.52
CA ARG A 57 21.09 12.59 -5.48
C ARG A 57 21.66 11.19 -5.76
N TRP A 58 22.98 11.04 -5.76
CA TRP A 58 23.64 9.74 -5.96
C TRP A 58 23.29 8.70 -4.88
N VAL A 59 23.09 9.13 -3.64
CA VAL A 59 22.66 8.23 -2.55
C VAL A 59 21.24 7.76 -2.77
N MET A 60 20.36 8.61 -3.31
CA MET A 60 18.98 8.25 -3.65
C MET A 60 18.93 7.27 -4.84
N ILE A 61 19.73 7.52 -5.88
CA ILE A 61 19.87 6.60 -7.01
C ILE A 61 20.42 5.25 -6.53
N GLY A 62 21.45 5.26 -5.66
CA GLY A 62 21.97 4.05 -5.04
C GLY A 62 20.91 3.31 -4.22
N GLY A 63 20.07 4.03 -3.48
CA GLY A 63 18.94 3.47 -2.73
C GLY A 63 17.88 2.83 -3.64
N GLN A 64 17.56 3.44 -4.77
CA GLN A 64 16.63 2.88 -5.76
C GLN A 64 17.19 1.61 -6.40
N ILE A 65 18.47 1.62 -6.79
CA ILE A 65 19.16 0.43 -7.32
C ILE A 65 19.18 -0.69 -6.28
N LEU A 66 19.47 -0.35 -5.01
CA LEU A 66 19.45 -1.31 -3.90
C LEU A 66 18.06 -1.94 -3.75
N VAL A 67 17.00 -1.15 -3.76
CA VAL A 67 15.62 -1.65 -3.68
C VAL A 67 15.31 -2.59 -4.85
N CYS A 68 15.71 -2.25 -6.08
CA CYS A 68 15.55 -3.14 -7.23
C CYS A 68 16.30 -4.47 -7.02
N GLY A 69 17.53 -4.43 -6.50
CA GLY A 69 18.31 -5.63 -6.19
C GLY A 69 17.68 -6.50 -5.10
N LEU A 70 17.18 -5.89 -4.02
CA LEU A 70 16.50 -6.60 -2.93
C LEU A 70 15.21 -7.28 -3.40
N ILE A 71 14.41 -6.60 -4.23
CA ILE A 71 13.20 -7.19 -4.81
C ILE A 71 13.54 -8.34 -5.75
N TRP A 72 14.55 -8.17 -6.61
CA TRP A 72 15.00 -9.24 -7.50
C TRP A 72 15.52 -10.45 -6.72
N GLN A 73 16.28 -10.25 -5.64
CA GLN A 73 16.78 -11.33 -4.80
C GLN A 73 15.65 -12.07 -4.07
N GLN A 74 14.63 -11.35 -3.60
CA GLN A 74 13.54 -11.92 -2.81
C GLN A 74 12.51 -12.65 -3.68
N TYR A 75 12.10 -12.04 -4.79
CA TYR A 75 10.96 -12.48 -5.59
C TYR A 75 11.34 -13.04 -6.96
N PHE A 76 12.59 -12.83 -7.42
CA PHE A 76 13.06 -13.15 -8.78
C PHE A 76 12.18 -12.58 -9.91
N SER A 77 11.37 -11.57 -9.58
CA SER A 77 10.39 -10.93 -10.46
C SER A 77 10.05 -9.54 -9.91
N PHE A 78 9.76 -8.61 -10.80
CA PHE A 78 9.16 -7.31 -10.46
C PHE A 78 7.63 -7.34 -10.60
N PHE A 79 7.10 -8.39 -11.21
CA PHE A 79 5.68 -8.59 -11.46
C PHE A 79 5.11 -9.61 -10.45
N GLY A 80 3.89 -9.35 -10.02
CA GLY A 80 3.21 -10.07 -8.94
C GLY A 80 2.65 -9.07 -7.93
N ASP A 81 1.53 -9.42 -7.32
CA ASP A 81 0.88 -8.66 -6.25
C ASP A 81 1.81 -8.44 -5.04
N GLU A 82 2.54 -9.47 -4.63
CA GLU A 82 3.50 -9.40 -3.55
C GLU A 82 4.75 -8.56 -3.91
N ALA A 83 5.36 -8.84 -5.06
CA ALA A 83 6.59 -8.18 -5.50
C ALA A 83 6.36 -6.70 -5.85
N ALA A 84 5.36 -6.40 -6.69
CA ALA A 84 5.08 -5.05 -7.15
C ALA A 84 4.59 -4.15 -6.01
N GLY A 85 3.76 -4.67 -5.11
CA GLY A 85 3.30 -3.89 -3.96
C GLY A 85 4.39 -3.61 -2.94
N THR A 86 5.29 -4.56 -2.68
CA THR A 86 6.48 -4.33 -1.85
C THR A 86 7.41 -3.30 -2.50
N PHE A 87 7.61 -3.40 -3.82
CA PHE A 87 8.42 -2.45 -4.56
C PHE A 87 7.84 -1.03 -4.53
N LEU A 88 6.53 -0.88 -4.75
CA LEU A 88 5.82 0.40 -4.63
C LEU A 88 5.98 1.01 -3.24
N MET A 89 5.83 0.23 -2.17
CA MET A 89 6.04 0.67 -0.80
C MET A 89 7.45 1.21 -0.58
N LEU A 90 8.49 0.47 -1.01
CA LEU A 90 9.89 0.86 -0.83
C LEU A 90 10.23 2.13 -1.62
N LEU A 91 9.73 2.24 -2.86
CA LEU A 91 9.89 3.44 -3.68
C LEU A 91 9.16 4.64 -3.09
N THR A 92 7.97 4.43 -2.52
CA THR A 92 7.19 5.50 -1.87
C THR A 92 7.97 6.07 -0.67
N ALA A 93 8.57 5.21 0.15
CA ALA A 93 9.41 5.64 1.26
C ALA A 93 10.62 6.46 0.77
N LEU A 94 11.31 6.01 -0.28
CA LEU A 94 12.43 6.76 -0.88
C LEU A 94 11.98 8.08 -1.53
N LYS A 95 10.80 8.12 -2.16
CA LYS A 95 10.26 9.30 -2.84
C LYS A 95 10.11 10.50 -1.90
N THR A 96 9.89 10.25 -0.61
CA THR A 96 9.81 11.32 0.42
C THR A 96 11.07 12.18 0.56
N TYR A 97 12.22 11.71 0.07
CA TYR A 97 13.47 12.47 0.04
C TYR A 97 13.57 13.45 -1.14
N GLU A 98 12.70 13.30 -2.13
CA GLU A 98 12.70 14.12 -3.34
C GLU A 98 11.67 15.26 -3.31
N LEU A 99 11.02 15.49 -2.17
CA LEU A 99 10.00 16.54 -1.99
C LEU A 99 10.62 17.94 -2.16
N ARG A 100 10.53 18.51 -3.37
CA ARG A 100 11.07 19.83 -3.71
C ARG A 100 9.99 20.80 -4.17
N ASN A 101 9.10 20.33 -5.02
CA ASN A 101 8.01 21.12 -5.61
C ASN A 101 6.66 20.50 -5.27
N GLU A 102 5.57 21.25 -5.42
CA GLU A 102 4.18 20.77 -5.29
C GLU A 102 3.92 19.47 -6.07
N ARG A 103 4.49 19.36 -7.27
CA ARG A 103 4.41 18.16 -8.10
C ARG A 103 4.93 16.91 -7.38
N ASP A 104 5.99 17.04 -6.58
CA ASP A 104 6.56 15.91 -5.84
C ASP A 104 5.63 15.47 -4.69
N TYR A 105 4.97 16.42 -4.02
CA TYR A 105 3.95 16.13 -3.01
C TYR A 105 2.75 15.41 -3.64
N PHE A 106 2.23 15.96 -4.74
CA PHE A 106 1.12 15.35 -5.49
C PHE A 106 1.45 13.92 -5.93
N VAL A 107 2.63 13.71 -6.53
CA VAL A 107 3.08 12.37 -6.98
C VAL A 107 3.24 11.42 -5.80
N THR A 108 3.75 11.88 -4.66
CA THR A 108 3.90 11.03 -3.46
C THR A 108 2.53 10.60 -2.93
N THR A 109 1.55 11.51 -2.89
CA THR A 109 0.16 11.19 -2.53
C THR A 109 -0.46 10.16 -3.50
N LEU A 110 -0.19 10.28 -4.81
CA LEU A 110 -0.61 9.28 -5.79
C LEU A 110 0.04 7.91 -5.56
N LEU A 111 1.32 7.87 -5.17
CA LEU A 111 1.97 6.62 -4.81
C LEU A 111 1.31 5.97 -3.58
N CYS A 112 0.91 6.75 -2.59
CA CYS A 112 0.13 6.23 -1.45
C CYS A 112 -1.20 5.60 -1.90
N PHE A 113 -1.93 6.23 -2.84
CA PHE A 113 -3.13 5.62 -3.41
C PHE A 113 -2.84 4.30 -4.14
N LEU A 114 -1.73 4.21 -4.88
CA LEU A 114 -1.30 2.96 -5.53
C LEU A 114 -0.95 1.87 -4.50
N VAL A 115 -0.32 2.25 -3.39
CA VAL A 115 -0.03 1.32 -2.29
C VAL A 115 -1.34 0.78 -1.67
N LEU A 116 -2.35 1.64 -1.45
CA LEU A 116 -3.66 1.20 -0.94
C LEU A 116 -4.36 0.23 -1.90
N MET A 117 -4.31 0.52 -3.20
CA MET A 117 -4.82 -0.40 -4.22
C MET A 117 -4.11 -1.77 -4.16
N SER A 118 -2.80 -1.77 -3.89
CA SER A 118 -2.05 -3.02 -3.73
C SER A 118 -2.52 -3.88 -2.55
N TYR A 119 -3.01 -3.27 -1.47
CA TYR A 119 -3.54 -4.02 -0.32
C TYR A 119 -4.93 -4.60 -0.63
N LEU A 120 -5.78 -3.85 -1.33
CA LEU A 120 -7.13 -4.30 -1.71
C LEU A 120 -7.10 -5.52 -2.66
N LEU A 121 -6.02 -5.67 -3.42
CA LEU A 121 -5.79 -6.84 -4.27
C LEU A 121 -5.51 -8.12 -3.47
N ILE A 122 -4.99 -8.00 -2.26
CA ILE A 122 -4.53 -9.12 -1.44
C ILE A 122 -5.58 -9.52 -0.40
N ASP A 123 -6.12 -8.54 0.32
CA ASP A 123 -7.03 -8.80 1.45
C ASP A 123 -8.24 -7.85 1.34
N GLN A 124 -9.43 -8.46 1.35
CA GLN A 124 -10.72 -7.80 1.19
C GLN A 124 -11.54 -7.83 2.50
N SER A 125 -10.88 -8.01 3.64
CA SER A 125 -11.53 -7.99 4.95
C SER A 125 -12.17 -6.63 5.26
N LEU A 126 -13.24 -6.66 6.06
CA LEU A 126 -13.98 -5.46 6.45
C LEU A 126 -13.10 -4.47 7.23
N LEU A 127 -12.23 -4.99 8.12
CA LEU A 127 -11.36 -4.15 8.94
C LEU A 127 -10.33 -3.41 8.10
N LEU A 128 -9.68 -4.11 7.16
CA LEU A 128 -8.75 -3.50 6.22
C LEU A 128 -9.47 -2.48 5.34
N THR A 129 -10.66 -2.81 4.82
CA THR A 129 -11.46 -1.90 3.99
C THR A 129 -11.77 -0.60 4.74
N PHE A 130 -12.16 -0.67 6.01
CA PHE A 130 -12.41 0.52 6.83
C PHE A 130 -11.15 1.35 7.03
N PHE A 131 -10.01 0.70 7.28
CA PHE A 131 -8.70 1.36 7.38
C PHE A 131 -8.34 2.09 6.09
N LEU A 132 -8.45 1.43 4.93
CA LEU A 132 -8.16 2.05 3.62
C LEU A 132 -9.08 3.23 3.35
N LEU A 133 -10.37 3.14 3.72
CA LEU A 133 -11.33 4.22 3.52
C LEU A 133 -10.96 5.46 4.34
N LEU A 134 -10.52 5.27 5.59
CA LEU A 134 -10.00 6.34 6.43
C LEU A 134 -8.75 6.97 5.79
N ASP A 135 -7.80 6.14 5.34
CA ASP A 135 -6.56 6.64 4.73
C ASP A 135 -6.83 7.40 3.42
N VAL A 136 -7.74 6.91 2.56
CA VAL A 136 -8.21 7.63 1.37
C VAL A 136 -8.76 9.01 1.74
N GLY A 137 -9.58 9.09 2.79
CA GLY A 137 -10.11 10.37 3.27
C GLY A 137 -9.01 11.33 3.71
N LEU A 138 -7.98 10.83 4.40
CA LEU A 138 -6.83 11.62 4.82
C LEU A 138 -5.95 12.07 3.64
N LEU A 139 -5.71 11.21 2.64
CA LEU A 139 -4.98 11.55 1.42
C LEU A 139 -5.73 12.58 0.58
N LEU A 140 -7.06 12.47 0.48
CA LEU A 140 -7.89 13.48 -0.18
C LEU A 140 -7.85 14.81 0.55
N ALA A 141 -7.96 14.79 1.88
CA ALA A 141 -7.78 15.99 2.71
C ALA A 141 -6.41 16.62 2.47
N PHE A 142 -5.34 15.83 2.46
CA PHE A 142 -4.01 16.34 2.14
C PHE A 142 -3.93 16.98 0.74
N LEU A 143 -4.58 16.37 -0.25
CA LEU A 143 -4.62 16.90 -1.61
C LEU A 143 -5.34 18.26 -1.67
N PHE A 144 -6.46 18.40 -0.96
CA PHE A 144 -7.15 19.68 -0.81
C PHE A 144 -6.27 20.73 -0.11
N ALA A 145 -5.56 20.35 0.95
CA ALA A 145 -4.63 21.23 1.66
C ALA A 145 -3.39 21.62 0.83
N LEU A 146 -3.00 20.79 -0.15
CA LEU A 146 -1.92 21.10 -1.08
C LEU A 146 -2.36 22.15 -2.11
N GLU A 147 -3.63 22.12 -2.54
CA GLU A 147 -4.20 23.07 -3.51
C GLU A 147 -4.56 24.42 -2.86
N GLU A 148 -5.08 24.41 -1.63
CA GLU A 148 -5.25 25.64 -0.85
C GLU A 148 -3.89 26.11 -0.33
N GLU A 149 -3.25 27.07 -1.02
CA GLU A 149 -1.98 27.74 -0.65
C GLU A 149 -1.95 28.39 0.79
N ARG A 150 -2.98 28.19 1.62
CA ARG A 150 -3.20 28.84 2.93
C ARG A 150 -3.47 27.85 4.06
N TRP A 151 -2.78 26.72 4.10
CA TRP A 151 -2.92 25.78 5.20
C TRP A 151 -2.06 26.16 6.42
N ASP A 152 -2.70 26.44 7.57
CA ASP A 152 -2.04 26.80 8.83
C ASP A 152 -2.25 25.70 9.89
N TRP A 153 -1.32 24.74 9.96
CA TRP A 153 -1.39 23.57 10.86
C TRP A 153 -1.42 23.94 12.35
N LYS A 154 -1.11 25.19 12.71
CA LYS A 154 -1.19 25.72 14.08
C LYS A 154 -2.60 25.69 14.67
N ALA A 155 -3.64 25.58 13.84
CA ALA A 155 -5.03 25.56 14.27
C ALA A 155 -5.54 24.18 14.76
N GLY A 156 -4.74 23.12 14.67
CA GLY A 156 -5.13 21.77 15.16
C GLY A 156 -6.38 21.21 14.45
N TRP A 157 -7.26 20.53 15.19
CA TRP A 157 -8.49 19.93 14.65
C TRP A 157 -9.45 20.95 14.01
N ALA A 158 -9.45 22.19 14.51
CA ALA A 158 -10.23 23.29 13.92
C ALA A 158 -9.68 23.72 12.54
N GLY A 159 -8.38 23.54 12.32
CA GLY A 159 -7.75 23.69 11.01
C GLY A 159 -8.07 22.51 10.08
N ALA A 160 -8.17 21.28 10.60
CA ALA A 160 -8.42 20.07 9.80
C ALA A 160 -9.83 19.98 9.18
N LEU A 161 -10.85 20.46 9.90
CA LEU A 161 -12.27 20.44 9.50
C LEU A 161 -12.55 21.10 8.13
N PRO A 162 -12.07 22.32 7.82
CA PRO A 162 -12.35 22.98 6.54
C PRO A 162 -11.79 22.25 5.31
N VAL A 163 -10.89 21.28 5.46
CA VAL A 163 -10.38 20.45 4.34
C VAL A 163 -10.98 19.05 4.33
N LEU A 164 -11.22 18.45 5.50
CA LEU A 164 -11.90 17.16 5.60
C LEU A 164 -13.35 17.25 5.10
N CYS A 165 -14.06 18.35 5.40
CA CYS A 165 -15.46 18.51 4.97
C CYS A 165 -15.60 18.57 3.44
N PRO A 166 -14.88 19.41 2.68
CA PRO A 166 -14.91 19.38 1.21
C PRO A 166 -14.46 18.04 0.63
N ALA A 167 -13.42 17.42 1.18
CA ALA A 167 -12.97 16.09 0.75
C ALA A 167 -14.08 15.04 0.90
N LEU A 168 -14.78 15.04 2.04
CA LEU A 168 -15.93 14.16 2.28
C LEU A 168 -17.11 14.49 1.35
N ILE A 169 -17.41 15.76 1.12
CA ILE A 169 -18.49 16.18 0.20
C ILE A 169 -18.18 15.75 -1.23
N LEU A 170 -16.94 15.92 -1.68
CA LEU A 170 -16.50 15.49 -3.01
C LEU A 170 -16.58 13.96 -3.14
N SER A 171 -16.16 13.25 -2.09
CA SER A 171 -16.29 11.79 -2.00
C SER A 171 -17.76 11.36 -2.07
N ALA A 172 -18.65 12.02 -1.34
CA ALA A 172 -20.08 11.75 -1.36
C ALA A 172 -20.71 12.04 -2.74
N LYS A 173 -20.25 13.08 -3.44
CA LYS A 173 -20.67 13.38 -4.82
C LYS A 173 -20.24 12.30 -5.83
N SER A 174 -19.21 11.50 -5.51
CA SER A 174 -18.79 10.37 -6.35
C SER A 174 -19.63 9.10 -6.15
N LEU A 175 -20.42 9.00 -5.07
CA LEU A 175 -21.30 7.85 -4.81
C LEU A 175 -22.31 7.54 -5.92
N PRO A 176 -23.02 8.50 -6.54
CA PRO A 176 -23.92 8.19 -7.65
C PRO A 176 -23.17 7.62 -8.85
N LEU A 177 -21.96 8.11 -9.13
CA LEU A 177 -21.12 7.56 -10.19
C LEU A 177 -20.63 6.15 -9.84
N MET A 178 -20.25 5.90 -8.57
CA MET A 178 -19.92 4.58 -8.06
C MET A 178 -21.09 3.61 -8.24
N ALA A 179 -22.31 4.01 -7.87
CA ALA A 179 -23.50 3.20 -8.03
C ALA A 179 -23.78 2.90 -9.51
N LEU A 180 -23.64 3.89 -10.39
CA LEU A 180 -23.77 3.72 -11.83
C LEU A 180 -22.75 2.70 -12.37
N ILE A 181 -21.46 2.86 -12.03
CA ILE A 181 -20.39 1.92 -12.44
C ILE A 181 -20.65 0.53 -11.88
N PHE A 182 -21.13 0.41 -10.64
CA PHE A 182 -21.44 -0.88 -10.03
C PHE A 182 -22.58 -1.62 -10.73
N VAL A 183 -23.60 -0.89 -11.20
CA VAL A 183 -24.71 -1.46 -11.97
C VAL A 183 -24.27 -1.81 -13.39
N LEU A 184 -23.44 -0.97 -14.04
CA LEU A 184 -22.93 -1.21 -15.39
C LEU A 184 -21.87 -2.31 -15.44
N PHE A 185 -21.05 -2.42 -14.40
CA PHE A 185 -20.00 -3.41 -14.21
C PHE A 185 -20.27 -4.16 -12.90
N PRO A 186 -21.24 -5.09 -12.89
CA PRO A 186 -21.39 -6.00 -11.76
C PRO A 186 -20.03 -6.67 -11.52
N ARG A 187 -19.56 -6.63 -10.27
CA ARG A 187 -18.28 -7.17 -9.83
C ARG A 187 -18.32 -8.71 -9.93
N PHE A 188 -18.36 -9.24 -11.14
CA PHE A 188 -18.02 -10.63 -11.36
C PHE A 188 -16.57 -10.78 -10.91
N SER A 189 -16.27 -11.82 -10.13
CA SER A 189 -14.91 -12.28 -9.88
C SER A 189 -14.34 -12.81 -11.20
N THR A 190 -14.10 -11.92 -12.15
CA THR A 190 -13.37 -12.24 -13.37
C THR A 190 -11.99 -12.62 -12.89
N GLY A 191 -11.65 -13.90 -12.97
CA GLY A 191 -10.43 -14.50 -12.40
C GLY A 191 -9.09 -13.99 -12.94
N PHE A 192 -9.02 -12.76 -13.45
CA PHE A 192 -7.78 -12.01 -13.63
C PHE A 192 -7.19 -11.70 -12.25
N GLY A 193 -6.36 -12.63 -11.76
CA GLY A 193 -5.72 -12.59 -10.44
C GLY A 193 -6.27 -13.61 -9.46
N ALA A 194 -7.41 -14.25 -9.77
CA ALA A 194 -7.88 -15.41 -9.02
C ALA A 194 -7.13 -16.67 -9.49
N GLY A 195 -5.84 -16.73 -9.18
CA GLY A 195 -5.37 -17.85 -8.40
C GLY A 195 -5.98 -17.73 -7.00
N GLY A 196 -7.32 -17.79 -6.88
CA GLY A 196 -7.90 -18.19 -5.61
C GLY A 196 -7.27 -19.52 -5.24
N PRO A 197 -7.47 -20.04 -4.03
CA PRO A 197 -7.41 -21.47 -3.93
C PRO A 197 -8.41 -21.97 -4.98
N VAL A 198 -7.90 -22.43 -6.13
CA VAL A 198 -8.29 -23.76 -6.57
C VAL A 198 -8.29 -24.48 -5.24
N GLN A 199 -9.47 -24.85 -4.74
CA GLN A 199 -9.56 -26.05 -3.94
C GLN A 199 -8.94 -27.10 -4.85
N GLY A 200 -7.60 -27.09 -4.87
CA GLY A 200 -6.76 -28.07 -5.50
C GLY A 200 -7.10 -29.20 -4.60
N LYS A 201 -8.04 -30.01 -5.06
CA LYS A 201 -8.29 -31.34 -4.54
C LYS A 201 -6.92 -31.84 -4.16
N ILE A 202 -6.69 -32.00 -2.86
CA ILE A 202 -5.38 -32.39 -2.36
C ILE A 202 -5.21 -33.81 -2.89
N GLY A 203 -4.53 -33.91 -4.02
CA GLY A 203 -4.40 -35.10 -4.82
C GLY A 203 -2.95 -35.49 -4.88
N VAL A 204 -2.69 -36.79 -4.85
CA VAL A 204 -1.36 -37.33 -5.07
C VAL A 204 -0.96 -36.98 -6.51
N THR A 205 0.06 -36.13 -6.65
CA THR A 205 0.71 -35.88 -7.94
C THR A 205 1.72 -37.01 -8.22
N ASP A 206 1.87 -37.41 -9.48
CA ASP A 206 2.82 -38.44 -9.94
C ASP A 206 4.31 -38.11 -9.70
N GLN A 207 4.61 -36.97 -9.07
CA GLN A 207 5.94 -36.54 -8.68
C GLN A 207 6.00 -36.30 -7.18
N LEU A 208 6.76 -37.15 -6.48
CA LEU A 208 7.03 -37.02 -5.05
C LEU A 208 8.29 -36.17 -4.82
N ARG A 209 8.12 -35.01 -4.16
CA ARG A 209 9.22 -34.19 -3.65
C ARG A 209 9.31 -34.35 -2.12
N PRO A 210 10.50 -34.50 -1.52
CA PRO A 210 10.64 -34.56 -0.07
C PRO A 210 10.01 -33.32 0.58
N GLY A 211 9.02 -33.51 1.48
CA GLY A 211 8.29 -32.43 2.16
C GLY A 211 6.89 -32.13 1.64
N SER A 212 6.45 -32.71 0.50
CA SER A 212 5.08 -32.53 0.01
C SER A 212 4.03 -33.26 0.87
N VAL A 213 4.42 -34.34 1.56
CA VAL A 213 3.54 -35.18 2.40
C VAL A 213 3.00 -34.42 3.62
N SER A 214 3.79 -33.50 4.20
CA SER A 214 3.36 -32.73 5.39
C SER A 214 2.18 -31.80 5.11
N LYS A 215 1.91 -31.47 3.83
CA LYS A 215 0.77 -30.64 3.42
C LYS A 215 -0.54 -31.44 3.24
N LEU A 216 -0.48 -32.78 3.23
CA LEU A 216 -1.65 -33.67 3.11
C LEU A 216 -2.27 -34.05 4.46
N ILE A 217 -1.52 -33.94 5.56
CA ILE A 217 -1.92 -34.39 6.90
C ILE A 217 -3.15 -33.65 7.48
N PRO A 218 -3.35 -32.33 7.28
CA PRO A 218 -4.50 -31.64 7.86
C PRO A 218 -5.80 -31.71 7.01
N SER A 219 -5.87 -32.55 5.98
CA SER A 219 -7.07 -32.69 5.14
C SER A 219 -7.95 -33.85 5.60
N ASP A 220 -9.17 -33.55 6.02
CA ASP A 220 -10.19 -34.52 6.47
C ASP A 220 -11.17 -34.89 5.33
N GLU A 221 -10.73 -34.76 4.08
CA GLU A 221 -11.55 -35.00 2.88
C GLU A 221 -11.57 -36.51 2.52
N LEU A 222 -12.74 -37.07 2.22
CA LEU A 222 -12.91 -38.50 1.90
C LEU A 222 -12.19 -38.84 0.57
N VAL A 223 -11.06 -39.52 0.65
CA VAL A 223 -10.22 -39.85 -0.53
C VAL A 223 -10.73 -41.07 -1.30
N PHE A 224 -11.25 -42.09 -0.60
CA PHE A 224 -11.70 -43.33 -1.24
C PHE A 224 -12.73 -44.08 -0.37
N ARG A 225 -13.65 -44.79 -1.03
CA ARG A 225 -14.55 -45.78 -0.40
C ARG A 225 -14.30 -47.14 -1.04
N ALA A 226 -13.86 -48.10 -0.25
CA ALA A 226 -13.74 -49.49 -0.67
C ALA A 226 -15.03 -50.25 -0.35
N THR A 227 -15.54 -51.01 -1.31
CA THR A 227 -16.56 -52.04 -1.07
C THR A 227 -15.94 -53.36 -1.49
N PHE A 228 -15.91 -54.32 -0.58
CA PHE A 228 -15.46 -55.68 -0.89
C PHE A 228 -16.69 -56.55 -1.18
N PRO A 229 -16.61 -57.47 -2.14
CA PRO A 229 -17.65 -58.48 -2.33
C PRO A 229 -17.67 -59.44 -1.13
N ASP A 230 -18.86 -59.79 -0.66
CA ASP A 230 -19.05 -60.83 0.35
C ASP A 230 -18.55 -62.17 -0.19
N ALA A 231 -17.75 -62.87 0.62
CA ALA A 231 -17.11 -64.14 0.29
C ALA A 231 -18.11 -65.29 0.11
#